data_AF-A0A1Q5RI86-F1
#
_entry.id   AF-A0A1Q5RI86-F1
#
_cell.length_a   1.000
_cell.length_b   1.000
_cell.length_c   1.000
_cell.angle_alpha   90.00
_cell.angle_beta   90.00
_cell.angle_gamma   90.00
#
_symmetry.space_group_name_H-M   'P 1'
#
loop_
_entity.id
_entity.type
_entity.pdbx_description
1 polymer ?
#
loop_
_entity_poly.entity_id
_entity_poly.type
_entity_poly.pdbx_seq_one_letter_code
_entity_poly.pdbx_strand_id
1 'polypeptide(L)'
;MLPWSSIRRIGQSRLLSLTIVVPFLGSLLLFNQHVVELLTLSPDLIRRWLNLPMNGAEEVARQITLSRLYYVYFGLTSLGFGSALFALFCPLIVKSYASAIECVQAESSLVTRSRVALLLSEVSRRYIDALGFDEYDDMAPRGIITRMSEPDDFINLCSVAMLEIFSDLPPEHFEKPPEPTVSLEADGSPTPIEIDPNDEPFYDKRGRPDSYMIAKALTSGFRRLQWFTSAFQTQAASEAHRNDMLLMHYMALDNARPRLRVLVAFFYGAGFALLSIPTLMTFAQLAWHLIVR
;
A
#
# COMPACT_ATOMS: atom_id res chain seq x y z
N MET A 1 0.47 7.75 -2.41
CA MET A 1 0.99 6.51 -3.06
C MET A 1 -0.17 5.61 -3.47
N LEU A 2 0.03 4.65 -4.39
CA LEU A 2 -1.03 3.73 -4.84
C LEU A 2 -1.33 2.68 -3.74
N PRO A 3 -2.53 2.67 -3.13
CA PRO A 3 -2.87 1.68 -2.09
C PRO A 3 -3.08 0.28 -2.68
N TRP A 4 -2.95 -0.76 -1.84
CA TRP A 4 -3.22 -2.14 -2.26
C TRP A 4 -4.66 -2.30 -2.76
N SER A 5 -5.62 -1.57 -2.21
CA SER A 5 -7.03 -1.52 -2.61
C SER A 5 -7.21 -1.05 -4.07
N SER A 6 -6.37 -0.14 -4.55
CA SER A 6 -6.36 0.28 -5.96
C SER A 6 -5.75 -0.78 -6.87
N ILE A 7 -4.62 -1.36 -6.48
CA ILE A 7 -3.94 -2.44 -7.23
C ILE A 7 -4.84 -3.69 -7.30
N ARG A 8 -5.59 -3.98 -6.23
CA ARG A 8 -6.52 -5.10 -6.12
C ARG A 8 -7.55 -5.13 -7.25
N ARG A 9 -8.07 -3.97 -7.67
CA ARG A 9 -9.07 -3.89 -8.75
C ARG A 9 -8.56 -4.60 -10.02
N ILE A 10 -7.28 -4.48 -10.28
CA ILE A 10 -6.59 -5.14 -11.39
C ILE A 10 -6.23 -6.57 -10.99
N GLY A 11 -5.50 -6.75 -9.88
CA GLY A 11 -4.92 -8.04 -9.49
C GLY A 11 -5.90 -9.15 -9.11
N GLN A 12 -7.14 -8.84 -8.74
CA GLN A 12 -8.17 -9.86 -8.49
C GLN A 12 -8.91 -10.34 -9.74
N SER A 13 -8.64 -9.75 -10.90
CA SER A 13 -9.28 -10.17 -12.14
C SER A 13 -8.88 -11.61 -12.49
N ARG A 14 -9.86 -12.50 -12.65
CA ARG A 14 -9.61 -13.92 -13.02
C ARG A 14 -8.75 -14.04 -14.28
N LEU A 15 -8.99 -13.16 -15.25
CA LEU A 15 -8.21 -13.09 -16.49
C LEU A 15 -6.73 -12.83 -16.24
N LEU A 16 -6.40 -11.90 -15.32
CA LEU A 16 -5.01 -11.63 -14.96
C LEU A 16 -4.40 -12.77 -14.15
N SER A 17 -5.15 -13.40 -13.25
CA SER A 17 -4.66 -14.58 -12.54
C SER A 17 -4.31 -15.74 -13.48
N LEU A 18 -5.02 -15.90 -14.61
CA LEU A 18 -4.67 -16.90 -15.63
C LEU A 18 -3.34 -16.60 -16.32
N THR A 19 -2.94 -15.32 -16.40
CA THR A 19 -1.65 -14.93 -17.00
C THR A 19 -0.43 -15.40 -16.21
N ILE A 20 -0.60 -15.84 -14.95
CA ILE A 20 0.48 -16.45 -14.14
C ILE A 20 1.05 -17.70 -14.83
N VAL A 21 0.25 -18.43 -15.63
CA VAL A 21 0.66 -19.63 -16.35
C VAL A 21 1.33 -19.30 -17.70
N VAL A 22 1.14 -18.08 -18.21
CA VAL A 22 1.64 -17.66 -19.53
C VAL A 22 3.17 -17.73 -19.68
N PRO A 23 4.02 -17.44 -18.69
CA PRO A 23 5.47 -17.59 -18.86
C PRO A 23 5.86 -19.02 -19.29
N PHE A 24 5.18 -20.03 -18.74
CA PHE A 24 5.43 -21.44 -19.04
C PHE A 24 4.84 -21.86 -20.39
N LEU A 25 3.58 -21.50 -20.65
CA LEU A 25 2.91 -21.82 -21.91
C LEU A 25 3.53 -21.07 -23.08
N GLY A 26 3.86 -19.80 -22.88
CA GLY A 26 4.42 -18.92 -23.88
C GLY A 26 5.85 -19.30 -24.24
N SER A 27 6.67 -19.78 -23.28
CA SER A 27 7.97 -20.36 -23.63
C SER A 27 7.78 -21.60 -24.51
N LEU A 28 6.86 -22.49 -24.16
CA LEU A 28 6.59 -23.70 -24.94
C LEU A 28 6.10 -23.34 -26.36
N LEU A 29 5.24 -22.33 -26.48
CA LEU A 29 4.72 -21.83 -27.75
C LEU A 29 5.83 -21.21 -28.62
N LEU A 30 6.67 -20.35 -28.05
CA LEU A 30 7.76 -19.68 -28.78
C LEU A 30 8.86 -20.64 -29.22
N PHE A 31 9.13 -21.71 -28.47
CA PHE A 31 10.14 -22.70 -28.84
C PHE A 31 9.61 -23.80 -29.77
N ASN A 32 8.30 -23.83 -30.05
CA ASN A 32 7.72 -24.79 -30.97
C ASN A 32 7.62 -24.21 -32.39
N GLN A 33 8.54 -24.63 -33.28
CA GLN A 33 8.60 -24.17 -34.66
C GLN A 33 7.30 -24.40 -35.44
N HIS A 34 6.63 -25.54 -35.24
CA HIS A 34 5.36 -25.84 -35.92
C HIS A 34 4.24 -24.90 -35.51
N VAL A 35 4.19 -24.50 -34.24
CA VAL A 35 3.18 -23.56 -33.76
C VAL A 35 3.45 -22.15 -34.29
N VAL A 36 4.72 -21.74 -34.36
CA VAL A 36 5.10 -20.46 -34.96
C VAL A 36 4.71 -20.42 -36.44
N GLU A 37 5.00 -21.47 -37.22
CA GLU A 37 4.60 -21.57 -38.63
C GLU A 37 3.07 -21.52 -38.80
N LEU A 38 2.31 -22.23 -37.96
CA LEU A 38 0.84 -22.18 -37.97
C LEU A 38 0.27 -20.79 -37.62
N LEU A 39 0.95 -20.03 -36.76
CA LEU A 39 0.54 -18.69 -36.33
C LEU A 39 1.05 -17.58 -37.25
N THR A 40 1.94 -17.87 -38.21
CA THR A 40 2.31 -16.88 -39.21
C THR A 40 1.09 -16.49 -40.03
N LEU A 41 0.77 -15.20 -40.02
CA LEU A 41 -0.32 -14.66 -40.83
C LEU A 41 -0.08 -15.01 -42.30
N SER A 42 -1.15 -15.33 -43.04
CA SER A 42 -0.99 -15.70 -44.43
C SER A 42 -0.24 -14.57 -45.17
N PRO A 43 0.85 -14.90 -45.89
CA PRO A 43 1.68 -13.90 -46.55
C PRO A 43 0.87 -13.10 -47.58
N ASP A 44 -0.19 -13.70 -48.14
CA ASP A 44 -1.12 -13.03 -49.05
C ASP A 44 -1.92 -11.88 -48.42
N LEU A 45 -2.34 -12.02 -47.15
CA LEU A 45 -3.04 -10.96 -46.42
C LEU A 45 -2.12 -9.77 -46.17
N ILE A 46 -0.91 -10.04 -45.70
CA ILE A 46 0.10 -9.01 -45.40
C ILE A 46 0.56 -8.32 -46.69
N ARG A 47 0.75 -9.09 -47.77
CA ARG A 47 1.04 -8.57 -49.10
C ARG A 47 -0.02 -7.59 -49.57
N ARG A 48 -1.30 -7.94 -49.46
CA ARG A 48 -2.41 -7.08 -49.89
C ARG A 48 -2.55 -5.84 -49.03
N TRP A 49 -2.18 -5.91 -47.76
CA TRP A 49 -2.30 -4.83 -46.80
C TRP A 49 -1.13 -3.83 -46.88
N LEU A 50 0.10 -4.31 -47.09
CA LEU A 50 1.32 -3.49 -47.19
C LEU A 50 1.77 -3.21 -48.63
N ASN A 51 1.05 -3.72 -49.62
CA ASN A 51 1.32 -3.54 -51.06
C ASN A 51 2.77 -3.89 -51.47
N LEU A 52 3.30 -4.97 -50.90
CA LEU A 52 4.71 -5.37 -51.05
C LEU A 52 4.97 -6.18 -52.34
N PRO A 53 6.18 -6.09 -52.93
CA PRO A 53 6.60 -6.92 -54.06
C PRO A 53 6.73 -8.41 -53.68
N MET A 54 6.48 -9.30 -54.66
CA MET A 54 6.38 -10.77 -54.52
C MET A 54 7.50 -11.42 -53.69
N ASN A 55 8.72 -10.92 -53.79
CA ASN A 55 9.90 -11.64 -53.30
C ASN A 55 10.27 -11.30 -51.83
N GLY A 56 9.56 -10.35 -51.20
CA GLY A 56 9.84 -9.91 -49.82
C GLY A 56 8.66 -9.97 -48.85
N ALA A 57 7.46 -10.28 -49.34
CA ALA A 57 6.25 -10.26 -48.53
C ALA A 57 6.23 -11.34 -47.43
N GLU A 58 6.78 -12.53 -47.71
CA GLU A 58 6.86 -13.64 -46.73
C GLU A 58 7.79 -13.31 -45.56
N GLU A 59 8.97 -12.75 -45.84
CA GLU A 59 9.93 -12.40 -44.80
C GLU A 59 9.41 -11.28 -43.89
N VAL A 60 8.80 -10.26 -44.49
CA VAL A 60 8.17 -9.16 -43.74
C VAL A 60 6.97 -9.64 -42.94
N ALA A 61 6.14 -10.54 -43.51
CA ALA A 61 5.00 -11.16 -42.83
C ALA A 61 5.43 -11.94 -41.58
N ARG A 62 6.50 -12.73 -41.73
CA ARG A 62 7.09 -13.50 -40.64
C ARG A 62 7.63 -12.60 -39.54
N GLN A 63 8.38 -11.55 -39.89
CA GLN A 63 8.96 -10.62 -38.92
C GLN A 63 7.91 -9.82 -38.14
N ILE A 64 6.84 -9.37 -38.81
CA ILE A 64 5.72 -8.68 -38.16
C ILE A 64 4.98 -9.63 -37.20
N THR A 65 4.72 -10.86 -37.62
CA THR A 65 4.03 -11.84 -36.78
C THR A 65 4.86 -12.18 -35.55
N LEU A 66 6.16 -12.44 -35.72
CA LEU A 66 7.09 -12.73 -34.62
C LEU A 66 7.22 -11.58 -33.63
N SER A 67 7.41 -10.34 -34.12
CA SER A 67 7.51 -9.16 -33.23
C SER A 67 6.25 -8.97 -32.39
N ARG A 68 5.06 -9.10 -33.00
CA ARG A 68 3.79 -9.04 -32.27
C ARG A 68 3.68 -10.15 -31.23
N LEU A 69 4.07 -11.38 -31.60
CA LEU A 69 4.07 -12.52 -30.68
C LEU A 69 5.00 -12.30 -29.49
N TYR A 70 6.18 -11.71 -29.72
CA TYR A 70 7.10 -11.34 -28.64
C TYR A 70 6.51 -10.27 -27.71
N TYR A 71 5.92 -9.20 -28.24
CA TYR A 71 5.27 -8.17 -27.41
C TYR A 71 4.12 -8.75 -26.57
N VAL A 72 3.30 -9.62 -27.17
CA VAL A 72 2.22 -10.31 -26.47
C VAL A 72 2.77 -11.22 -25.37
N TYR A 73 3.78 -12.02 -25.68
CA TYR A 73 4.42 -12.93 -24.73
C TYR A 73 5.04 -12.17 -23.53
N PHE A 74 5.90 -11.19 -23.79
CA PHE A 74 6.55 -10.44 -22.72
C PHE A 74 5.56 -9.58 -21.94
N GLY A 75 4.55 -9.01 -22.61
CA GLY A 75 3.47 -8.27 -21.96
C GLY A 75 2.68 -9.14 -20.99
N LEU A 76 2.19 -10.30 -21.45
CA LEU A 76 1.45 -11.25 -20.61
C LEU A 76 2.32 -11.86 -19.50
N THR A 77 3.61 -12.11 -19.78
CA THR A 77 4.57 -12.61 -18.77
C THR A 77 4.78 -11.58 -17.66
N SER A 78 4.94 -10.31 -18.02
CA SER A 78 5.04 -9.21 -17.05
C SER A 78 3.77 -9.07 -16.20
N LEU A 79 2.58 -9.16 -16.82
CA LEU A 79 1.30 -9.18 -16.11
C LEU A 79 1.18 -10.40 -15.17
N GLY A 80 1.59 -11.58 -15.62
CA GLY A 80 1.58 -12.81 -14.82
C GLY A 80 2.49 -12.70 -13.61
N PHE A 81 3.69 -12.15 -13.77
CA PHE A 81 4.61 -11.92 -12.66
C PHE A 81 4.06 -10.88 -11.67
N GLY A 82 3.51 -9.76 -12.17
CA GLY A 82 2.82 -8.77 -11.32
C GLY A 82 1.65 -9.40 -10.55
N SER A 83 0.88 -10.28 -11.18
CA SER A 83 -0.23 -11.01 -10.55
C SER A 83 0.24 -12.00 -9.49
N ALA A 84 1.34 -12.71 -9.72
CA ALA A 84 1.93 -13.62 -8.73
C ALA A 84 2.44 -12.84 -7.51
N LEU A 85 3.14 -11.73 -7.72
CA LEU A 85 3.59 -10.85 -6.64
C LEU A 85 2.41 -10.29 -5.84
N PHE A 86 1.36 -9.80 -6.50
CA PHE A 86 0.14 -9.35 -5.82
C PHE A 86 -0.48 -10.48 -4.98
N ALA A 87 -0.61 -11.68 -5.55
CA ALA A 87 -1.19 -12.83 -4.87
C ALA A 87 -0.37 -13.27 -3.64
N LEU A 88 0.96 -13.15 -3.66
CA LEU A 88 1.82 -13.54 -2.54
C LEU A 88 1.92 -12.46 -1.46
N PHE A 89 1.98 -11.18 -1.84
CA PHE A 89 2.36 -10.11 -0.91
C PHE A 89 1.20 -9.25 -0.40
N CYS A 90 0.05 -9.22 -1.10
CA CYS A 90 -1.09 -8.42 -0.66
C CYS A 90 -1.75 -9.06 0.59
N PRO A 91 -1.99 -8.28 1.67
CA PRO A 91 -2.60 -8.77 2.90
C PRO A 91 -3.99 -9.39 2.66
N LEU A 92 -4.30 -10.45 3.41
CA LEU A 92 -5.59 -11.16 3.27
C LEU A 92 -6.79 -10.26 3.54
N ILE A 93 -6.72 -9.38 4.54
CA ILE A 93 -7.82 -8.46 4.89
C ILE A 93 -8.13 -7.51 3.71
N VAL A 94 -7.10 -6.96 3.06
CA VAL A 94 -7.26 -6.08 1.90
C VAL A 94 -7.75 -6.85 0.66
N LYS A 95 -7.40 -8.14 0.54
CA LYS A 95 -7.96 -9.03 -0.50
C LYS A 95 -9.43 -9.36 -0.25
N SER A 96 -9.85 -9.50 1.00
CA SER A 96 -11.24 -9.82 1.32
C SER A 96 -12.14 -8.60 1.13
N TYR A 97 -11.80 -7.44 1.71
CA TYR A 97 -12.68 -6.26 1.73
C TYR A 97 -12.17 -5.13 0.85
N ALA A 98 -13.02 -4.64 -0.07
CA ALA A 98 -12.63 -3.69 -1.11
C ALA A 98 -12.46 -2.27 -0.58
N SER A 99 -13.11 -1.98 0.56
CA SER A 99 -13.00 -0.71 1.27
C SER A 99 -12.90 -0.93 2.76
N ALA A 100 -12.38 0.08 3.46
CA ALA A 100 -12.31 0.06 4.92
C ALA A 100 -13.70 0.00 5.57
N ILE A 101 -14.70 0.68 4.98
CA ILE A 101 -16.08 0.69 5.46
C ILE A 101 -16.68 -0.72 5.41
N GLU A 102 -16.48 -1.43 4.30
CA GLU A 102 -16.93 -2.81 4.15
C GLU A 102 -16.27 -3.73 5.19
N CYS A 103 -14.98 -3.54 5.45
CA CYS A 103 -14.25 -4.27 6.49
C CYS A 103 -14.85 -4.01 7.89
N VAL A 104 -15.11 -2.75 8.23
CA VAL A 104 -15.68 -2.37 9.54
C VAL A 104 -17.09 -2.95 9.68
N GLN A 105 -17.93 -2.86 8.65
CA GLN A 105 -19.29 -3.41 8.67
C GLN A 105 -19.29 -4.93 8.85
N ALA A 106 -18.39 -5.63 8.16
CA ALA A 106 -18.29 -7.09 8.24
C ALA A 106 -17.69 -7.58 9.57
N GLU A 107 -16.71 -6.87 10.12
CA GLU A 107 -15.94 -7.34 11.27
C GLU A 107 -16.37 -6.75 12.61
N SER A 108 -17.08 -5.61 12.63
CA SER A 108 -17.46 -4.92 13.87
C SER A 108 -18.19 -5.81 14.87
N SER A 109 -19.06 -6.72 14.42
CA SER A 109 -19.83 -7.63 15.29
C SER A 109 -19.01 -8.82 15.82
N LEU A 110 -17.88 -9.16 15.18
CA LEU A 110 -17.08 -10.34 15.48
C LEU A 110 -15.80 -10.01 16.26
N VAL A 111 -15.51 -8.73 16.48
CA VAL A 111 -14.27 -8.28 17.07
C VAL A 111 -14.29 -8.42 18.59
N THR A 112 -13.36 -9.24 19.08
CA THR A 112 -13.14 -9.47 20.52
C THR A 112 -12.18 -8.43 21.11
N ARG A 113 -12.26 -8.21 22.42
CA ARG A 113 -11.36 -7.31 23.15
C ARG A 113 -9.88 -7.66 22.95
N SER A 114 -9.55 -8.96 22.97
CA SER A 114 -8.19 -9.44 22.74
C SER A 114 -7.69 -9.11 21.34
N ARG A 115 -8.57 -9.17 20.33
CA ARG A 115 -8.21 -8.76 18.96
C ARG A 115 -7.92 -7.26 18.91
N VAL A 116 -8.78 -6.43 19.51
CA VAL A 116 -8.56 -4.97 19.60
C VAL A 116 -7.22 -4.64 20.25
N ALA A 117 -6.86 -5.32 21.35
CA ALA A 117 -5.57 -5.11 22.00
C ALA A 117 -4.37 -5.37 21.08
N LEU A 118 -4.42 -6.44 20.28
CA LEU A 118 -3.39 -6.73 19.29
C LEU A 118 -3.36 -5.67 18.18
N LEU A 119 -4.54 -5.29 17.66
CA LEU A 119 -4.65 -4.26 16.62
C LEU A 119 -4.08 -2.93 17.10
N LEU A 120 -4.41 -2.51 18.33
CA LEU A 120 -3.91 -1.29 18.93
C LEU A 120 -2.39 -1.26 19.00
N SER A 121 -1.76 -2.35 19.43
CA SER A 121 -0.30 -2.42 19.52
C SER A 121 0.38 -2.28 18.15
N GLU A 122 -0.17 -2.91 17.12
CA GLU A 122 0.35 -2.85 15.75
C GLU A 122 0.11 -1.46 15.12
N VAL A 123 -1.08 -0.89 15.29
CA VAL A 123 -1.43 0.46 14.82
C VAL A 123 -0.56 1.50 15.49
N SER A 124 -0.37 1.42 16.82
CA SER A 124 0.46 2.36 17.58
C SER A 124 1.92 2.34 17.12
N ARG A 125 2.49 1.14 16.91
CA ARG A 125 3.85 1.01 16.37
C ARG A 125 3.98 1.67 15.00
N ARG A 126 3.03 1.38 14.09
CA ARG A 126 3.05 1.97 12.74
C ARG A 126 2.84 3.47 12.73
N TYR A 127 2.01 3.98 13.64
CA TYR A 127 1.79 5.42 13.80
C TYR A 127 3.08 6.13 14.21
N ILE A 128 3.83 5.58 15.19
CA ILE A 128 5.15 6.10 15.60
C ILE A 128 6.14 6.07 14.42
N ASP A 129 6.22 4.93 13.72
CA ASP A 129 7.10 4.75 12.57
C ASP A 129 6.76 5.76 11.44
N ALA A 130 5.48 6.06 11.24
CA ALA A 130 5.00 6.99 10.22
C ALA A 130 5.32 8.45 10.56
N LEU A 131 5.17 8.84 11.82
CA LEU A 131 5.50 10.19 12.28
C LEU A 131 7.01 10.46 12.22
N GLY A 132 7.85 9.43 12.34
CA GLY A 132 9.29 9.54 12.13
C GLY A 132 9.98 10.52 13.09
N PHE A 133 9.40 10.69 14.29
CA PHE A 133 10.02 11.36 15.44
C PHE A 133 10.77 10.30 16.25
N ASP A 134 11.88 9.80 15.73
CA ASP A 134 12.90 9.19 16.59
C ASP A 134 13.82 10.34 17.03
N GLU A 135 13.46 11.01 18.13
CA GLU A 135 14.22 12.13 18.72
C GLU A 135 15.61 11.69 19.24
N TYR A 136 15.97 10.40 19.13
CA TYR A 136 17.22 9.83 19.68
C TYR A 136 18.12 9.09 18.68
N ASP A 137 17.78 8.99 17.39
CA ASP A 137 18.59 8.21 16.44
C ASP A 137 19.02 9.06 15.24
N ASP A 138 20.06 9.88 15.45
CA ASP A 138 20.81 10.62 14.41
C ASP A 138 21.51 9.69 13.39
N MET A 139 21.28 8.37 13.45
CA MET A 139 22.05 7.37 12.72
C MET A 139 21.21 6.35 11.96
N ALA A 140 20.12 6.75 11.27
CA ALA A 140 19.61 5.95 10.15
C ALA A 140 18.80 6.76 9.12
N PRO A 141 19.13 6.71 7.82
CA PRO A 141 18.29 7.25 6.76
C PRO A 141 17.08 6.32 6.47
N ARG A 142 16.30 5.98 7.51
CA ARG A 142 14.98 5.34 7.35
C ARG A 142 13.90 6.35 6.95
N GLY A 143 14.15 7.64 7.13
CA GLY A 143 13.16 8.72 7.06
C GLY A 143 12.43 8.91 5.72
N ILE A 144 13.04 8.67 4.56
CA ILE A 144 12.37 9.00 3.27
C ILE A 144 11.40 7.89 2.84
N ILE A 145 11.76 6.63 3.02
CA ILE A 145 10.96 5.49 2.52
C ILE A 145 9.80 5.16 3.48
N THR A 146 9.99 5.36 4.79
CA THR A 146 8.94 5.12 5.79
C THR A 146 7.90 6.23 5.81
N ARG A 147 8.32 7.51 5.72
CA ARG A 147 7.40 8.67 5.59
C ARG A 147 6.59 8.63 4.29
N MET A 148 7.07 7.93 3.28
CA MET A 148 6.35 7.75 2.01
C MET A 148 5.23 6.69 2.07
N SER A 149 5.19 5.85 3.12
CA SER A 149 4.31 4.68 3.17
C SER A 149 2.87 5.02 3.49
N GLU A 150 2.65 5.81 4.55
CA GLU A 150 1.34 5.99 5.18
C GLU A 150 0.69 7.31 4.75
N PRO A 151 -0.63 7.32 4.48
CA PRO A 151 -1.36 8.52 4.08
C PRO A 151 -1.57 9.47 5.27
N ASP A 152 -1.63 10.78 5.02
CA ASP A 152 -1.89 11.80 6.06
C ASP A 152 -3.21 11.53 6.80
N ASP A 153 -4.22 11.00 6.10
CA ASP A 153 -5.50 10.59 6.68
C ASP A 153 -5.34 9.53 7.78
N PHE A 154 -4.41 8.58 7.61
CA PHE A 154 -4.13 7.58 8.63
C PHE A 154 -3.50 8.22 9.88
N ILE A 155 -2.56 9.15 9.68
CA ILE A 155 -1.89 9.86 10.78
C ILE A 155 -2.91 10.70 11.56
N ASN A 156 -3.76 11.45 10.85
CA ASN A 156 -4.80 12.28 11.45
C ASN A 156 -5.82 11.43 12.20
N LEU A 157 -6.30 10.34 11.60
CA LEU A 157 -7.25 9.44 12.25
C LEU A 157 -6.65 8.80 13.50
N CYS A 158 -5.40 8.34 13.45
CA CYS A 158 -4.72 7.80 14.63
C CYS A 158 -4.58 8.84 15.73
N SER A 159 -4.18 10.06 15.39
CA SER A 159 -4.04 11.15 16.36
C SER A 159 -5.36 11.45 17.07
N VAL A 160 -6.43 11.65 16.29
CA VAL A 160 -7.77 11.96 16.83
C VAL A 160 -8.30 10.80 17.67
N ALA A 161 -8.27 9.58 17.14
CA ALA A 161 -8.77 8.41 17.86
C ALA A 161 -8.00 8.14 19.15
N MET A 162 -6.67 8.33 19.15
CA MET A 162 -5.87 8.17 20.38
C MET A 162 -6.20 9.22 21.43
N LEU A 163 -6.39 10.48 21.02
CA LEU A 163 -6.76 11.56 21.94
C LEU A 163 -8.17 11.39 22.50
N GLU A 164 -9.12 10.94 21.67
CA GLU A 164 -10.51 10.67 22.09
C GLU A 164 -10.59 9.50 23.07
N ILE A 165 -9.92 8.38 22.76
CA ILE A 165 -9.84 7.24 23.68
C ILE A 165 -9.18 7.68 24.99
N PHE A 166 -8.13 8.52 24.91
CA PHE A 166 -7.44 9.04 26.09
C PHE A 166 -8.32 9.96 26.93
N SER A 167 -9.10 10.86 26.32
CA SER A 167 -10.01 11.76 27.05
C SER A 167 -11.13 11.02 27.76
N ASP A 168 -11.53 9.86 27.24
CA ASP A 168 -12.58 9.03 27.81
C ASP A 168 -12.08 8.06 28.91
N LEU A 169 -10.77 8.04 29.19
CA LEU A 169 -10.25 7.22 30.27
C LEU A 169 -10.70 7.75 31.64
N PRO A 170 -10.99 6.87 32.61
CA PRO A 170 -11.43 7.28 33.93
C PRO A 170 -10.37 8.17 34.61
N PRO A 171 -10.76 9.36 35.11
CA PRO A 171 -9.82 10.37 35.63
C PRO A 171 -9.10 9.95 36.91
N GLU A 172 -9.59 8.89 37.57
CA GLU A 172 -9.09 8.40 38.86
C GLU A 172 -7.64 7.90 38.82
N HIS A 173 -7.07 7.69 37.64
CA HIS A 173 -5.74 7.09 37.46
C HIS A 173 -4.71 8.05 36.86
N PHE A 174 -5.11 9.26 36.49
CA PHE A 174 -4.18 10.29 36.05
C PHE A 174 -3.77 11.11 37.27
N GLU A 175 -2.49 11.10 37.61
CA GLU A 175 -1.93 12.18 38.43
C GLU A 175 -2.28 13.50 37.74
N LYS A 176 -2.71 14.51 38.53
CA LYS A 176 -3.18 15.80 38.02
C LYS A 176 -2.22 16.31 36.93
N PRO A 177 -2.74 16.89 35.82
CA PRO A 177 -1.87 17.52 34.83
C PRO A 177 -0.93 18.49 35.55
N PRO A 178 0.36 18.55 35.17
CA PRO A 178 1.30 19.45 35.80
C PRO A 178 0.70 20.85 35.81
N GLU A 179 0.64 21.47 36.99
CA GLU A 179 0.54 22.92 37.01
C GLU A 179 1.77 23.43 36.24
N PRO A 180 1.62 24.31 35.23
CA PRO A 180 2.75 24.83 34.51
C PRO A 180 3.62 25.59 35.52
N THR A 181 4.66 24.94 36.04
CA THR A 181 5.63 25.58 36.91
C THR A 181 6.45 26.51 36.03
N VAL A 182 5.99 27.75 35.91
CA VAL A 182 6.73 28.82 35.26
C VAL A 182 7.95 29.11 36.13
N SER A 183 9.06 28.42 35.87
CA SER A 183 10.36 28.90 36.33
C SER A 183 10.72 30.12 35.49
N LEU A 184 10.78 31.28 36.14
CA LEU A 184 11.32 32.51 35.55
C LEU A 184 12.83 32.49 35.74
N GLU A 185 13.59 32.70 34.66
CA GLU A 185 15.00 33.08 34.79
C GLU A 185 15.13 34.43 35.51
N ALA A 186 16.33 34.74 36.01
CA ALA A 186 16.59 36.00 36.72
C ALA A 186 16.33 37.27 35.88
N ASP A 187 16.13 37.14 34.57
CA ASP A 187 15.79 38.21 33.63
C ASP A 187 14.28 38.34 33.32
N GLY A 188 13.44 37.43 33.84
CA GLY A 188 12.00 37.39 33.56
C GLY A 188 11.60 36.67 32.26
N SER A 189 12.53 36.03 31.55
CA SER A 189 12.23 35.19 30.37
C SER A 189 11.66 33.83 30.80
N PRO A 190 10.61 33.32 30.12
CA PRO A 190 10.11 31.98 30.37
C PRO A 190 11.08 30.92 29.83
N THR A 191 11.62 30.07 30.71
CA THR A 191 12.34 28.87 30.29
C THR A 191 11.36 27.82 29.76
N PRO A 192 11.66 27.13 28.65
CA PRO A 192 10.94 25.91 28.29
C PRO A 192 11.09 24.89 29.43
N ILE A 193 9.96 24.44 29.98
CA ILE A 193 9.96 23.41 31.03
C ILE A 193 10.46 22.10 30.40
N GLU A 194 11.63 21.61 30.85
CA GLU A 194 12.06 20.24 30.56
C GLU A 194 11.27 19.30 31.46
N ILE A 195 10.13 18.83 30.97
CA ILE A 195 9.36 17.75 31.61
C ILE A 195 10.13 16.44 31.34
N ASP A 196 10.53 15.71 32.39
CA ASP A 196 11.15 14.39 32.23
C ASP A 196 10.13 13.44 31.58
N PRO A 197 10.42 12.88 30.38
CA PRO A 197 9.51 11.95 29.71
C PRO A 197 9.19 10.70 30.53
N ASN A 198 9.96 10.41 31.59
CA ASN A 198 9.73 9.29 32.49
C ASN A 198 8.69 9.56 33.60
N ASP A 199 8.42 10.84 33.90
CA ASP A 199 7.45 11.23 34.93
C ASP A 199 6.08 11.52 34.31
N GLU A 200 6.03 12.05 33.07
CA GLU A 200 4.76 12.39 32.39
C GLU A 200 4.68 11.85 30.96
N PRO A 201 4.44 10.55 30.78
CA PRO A 201 4.59 9.87 29.49
C PRO A 201 3.47 10.16 28.47
N PHE A 202 2.53 11.06 28.76
CA PHE A 202 1.34 11.33 27.95
C PHE A 202 1.20 12.76 27.45
N TYR A 203 1.98 13.70 28.02
CA TYR A 203 1.84 15.13 27.76
C TYR A 203 3.07 15.66 27.01
N ASP A 204 2.83 16.64 26.14
CA ASP A 204 3.91 17.43 25.53
C ASP A 204 4.48 18.44 26.55
N LYS A 205 5.60 19.09 26.24
CA LYS A 205 6.28 20.16 27.00
C LYS A 205 5.37 21.33 27.38
N ARG A 206 4.17 21.39 26.80
CA ARG A 206 3.12 22.40 27.06
C ARG A 206 2.01 21.90 27.99
N GLY A 207 2.12 20.69 28.56
CA GLY A 207 1.10 20.07 29.41
C GLY A 207 -0.17 19.67 28.66
N ARG A 208 -0.11 19.50 27.32
CA ARG A 208 -1.24 19.08 26.49
C ARG A 208 -1.10 17.60 26.16
N PRO A 209 -2.20 16.82 26.13
CA PRO A 209 -2.13 15.42 25.73
C PRO A 209 -1.61 15.33 24.29
N ASP A 210 -0.61 14.48 24.09
CA ASP A 210 0.02 14.27 22.79
C ASP A 210 -0.18 12.82 22.33
N SER A 211 -0.79 12.64 21.16
CA SER A 211 -1.03 11.33 20.57
C SER A 211 0.26 10.56 20.31
N TYR A 212 1.39 11.24 20.02
CA TYR A 212 2.68 10.57 19.86
C TYR A 212 3.18 9.98 21.19
N MET A 213 3.16 10.77 22.27
CA MET A 213 3.58 10.32 23.60
C MET A 213 2.68 9.17 24.10
N ILE A 214 1.37 9.27 23.87
CA ILE A 214 0.41 8.20 24.15
C ILE A 214 0.74 6.92 23.36
N ALA A 215 1.00 7.01 22.06
CA ALA A 215 1.38 5.85 21.25
C ALA A 215 2.69 5.21 21.73
N LYS A 216 3.69 6.05 22.07
CA LYS A 216 4.97 5.61 22.61
C LYS A 216 4.78 4.89 23.95
N ALA A 217 3.95 5.43 24.84
CA ALA A 217 3.57 4.78 26.09
C ALA A 217 2.93 3.40 25.84
N LEU A 218 2.04 3.27 24.85
CA LEU A 218 1.40 2.01 24.48
C LEU A 218 2.39 0.93 23.98
N THR A 219 3.50 1.33 23.36
CA THR A 219 4.47 0.42 22.72
C THR A 219 5.71 0.14 23.56
N SER A 220 6.03 1.02 24.50
CA SER A 220 7.24 1.00 25.33
C SER A 220 7.37 -0.21 26.27
N GLY A 221 6.27 -0.91 26.56
CA GLY A 221 6.27 -2.11 27.40
C GLY A 221 6.68 -1.86 28.86
N PHE A 222 6.74 -0.60 29.31
CA PHE A 222 7.12 -0.27 30.68
C PHE A 222 6.14 -0.91 31.67
N ARG A 223 6.68 -1.67 32.63
CA ARG A 223 5.87 -2.37 33.64
C ARG A 223 5.00 -1.41 34.46
N ARG A 224 5.48 -0.17 34.69
CA ARG A 224 4.73 0.90 35.38
C ARG A 224 3.49 1.37 34.60
N LEU A 225 3.49 1.24 33.27
CA LEU A 225 2.36 1.66 32.41
C LEU A 225 1.42 0.51 32.03
N GLN A 226 1.56 -0.69 32.62
CA GLN A 226 0.67 -1.82 32.32
C GLN A 226 -0.80 -1.55 32.67
N TRP A 227 -1.05 -0.77 33.72
CA TRP A 227 -2.40 -0.32 34.06
C TRP A 227 -2.96 0.57 32.94
N PHE A 228 -2.14 1.47 32.39
CA PHE A 228 -2.54 2.40 31.34
C PHE A 228 -2.84 1.64 30.05
N THR A 229 -1.94 0.75 29.64
CA THR A 229 -2.13 -0.04 28.41
C THR A 229 -3.37 -0.92 28.50
N SER A 230 -3.64 -1.54 29.66
CA SER A 230 -4.86 -2.36 29.85
C SER A 230 -6.15 -1.52 29.90
N ALA A 231 -6.11 -0.35 30.55
CA ALA A 231 -7.24 0.58 30.57
C ALA A 231 -7.55 1.14 29.17
N PHE A 232 -6.50 1.57 28.44
CA PHE A 232 -6.61 2.06 27.07
C PHE A 232 -7.15 0.98 26.12
N GLN A 233 -6.65 -0.26 26.22
CA GLN A 233 -7.19 -1.37 25.43
C GLN A 233 -8.66 -1.66 25.73
N THR A 234 -9.07 -1.52 26.99
CA THR A 234 -10.47 -1.70 27.39
C THR A 234 -11.35 -0.62 26.78
N GLN A 235 -10.91 0.65 26.82
CA GLN A 235 -11.65 1.77 26.25
C GLN A 235 -11.66 1.76 24.72
N ALA A 236 -10.56 1.37 24.08
CA ALA A 236 -10.47 1.17 22.65
C ALA A 236 -11.38 0.03 22.15
N ALA A 237 -11.67 -0.95 23.00
CA ALA A 237 -12.60 -2.04 22.69
C ALA A 237 -14.07 -1.68 22.97
N SER A 238 -14.35 -0.48 23.47
CA SER A 238 -15.69 0.04 23.64
C SER A 238 -16.40 0.20 22.29
N GLU A 239 -17.75 0.16 22.30
CA GLU A 239 -18.56 0.28 21.08
C GLU A 239 -18.32 1.60 20.33
N ALA A 240 -17.96 2.66 21.05
CA ALA A 240 -17.64 3.96 20.48
C ALA A 240 -16.39 3.91 19.58
N HIS A 241 -15.29 3.33 20.06
CA HIS A 241 -13.98 3.42 19.41
C HIS A 241 -13.57 2.18 18.59
N ARG A 242 -14.31 1.07 18.73
CA ARG A 242 -13.97 -0.20 18.06
C ARG A 242 -13.91 -0.06 16.54
N ASN A 243 -14.82 0.74 15.97
CA ASN A 243 -14.88 0.94 14.52
C ASN A 243 -13.67 1.72 14.01
N ASP A 244 -13.23 2.74 14.74
CA ASP A 244 -12.03 3.51 14.39
C ASP A 244 -10.78 2.64 14.49
N MET A 245 -10.72 1.72 15.46
CA MET A 245 -9.62 0.76 15.56
C MET A 245 -9.52 -0.14 14.32
N LEU A 246 -10.66 -0.64 13.83
CA LEU A 246 -10.71 -1.46 12.62
C LEU A 246 -10.37 -0.67 11.37
N LEU A 247 -10.84 0.59 11.31
CA LEU A 247 -10.54 1.51 10.22
C LEU A 247 -9.04 1.80 10.13
N MET A 248 -8.41 2.18 11.26
CA MET A 248 -6.97 2.40 11.36
C MET A 248 -6.18 1.15 10.97
N HIS A 249 -6.59 -0.04 11.45
CA HIS A 249 -5.94 -1.29 11.09
C HIS A 249 -6.02 -1.59 9.58
N TYR A 250 -7.19 -1.39 8.97
CA TYR A 250 -7.35 -1.58 7.53
C TYR A 250 -6.46 -0.62 6.74
N MET A 251 -6.46 0.68 7.09
CA MET A 251 -5.64 1.69 6.43
C MET A 251 -4.15 1.38 6.51
N ALA A 252 -3.68 0.92 7.68
CA ALA A 252 -2.31 0.48 7.87
C ALA A 252 -1.96 -0.72 6.95
N LEU A 253 -2.84 -1.71 6.84
CA LEU A 253 -2.62 -2.85 5.95
C LEU A 253 -2.67 -2.47 4.47
N ASP A 254 -3.57 -1.56 4.09
CA ASP A 254 -3.71 -1.08 2.72
C ASP A 254 -2.46 -0.35 2.21
N ASN A 255 -1.68 0.22 3.12
CA ASN A 255 -0.45 0.92 2.83
C ASN A 255 0.83 0.14 3.17
N ALA A 256 0.71 -1.07 3.70
CA ALA A 256 1.86 -1.91 4.02
C ALA A 256 2.76 -2.16 2.78
N ARG A 257 4.06 -2.34 3.02
CA ARG A 257 5.05 -2.79 2.01
C ARG A 257 5.07 -1.92 0.73
N PRO A 258 5.40 -0.62 0.82
CA PRO A 258 5.37 0.31 -0.32
C PRO A 258 6.25 -0.14 -1.50
N ARG A 259 7.43 -0.71 -1.23
CA ARG A 259 8.35 -1.21 -2.29
C ARG A 259 7.70 -2.27 -3.18
N LEU A 260 6.94 -3.19 -2.58
CA LEU A 260 6.27 -4.27 -3.32
C LEU A 260 5.06 -3.73 -4.10
N ARG A 261 4.37 -2.71 -3.59
CA ARG A 261 3.29 -2.02 -4.33
C ARG A 261 3.83 -1.39 -5.60
N VAL A 262 4.94 -0.65 -5.51
CA VAL A 262 5.58 -0.02 -6.68
C VAL A 262 6.06 -1.08 -7.67
N LEU A 263 6.65 -2.16 -7.18
CA LEU A 263 7.10 -3.28 -8.03
C LEU A 263 5.92 -3.91 -8.79
N VAL A 264 4.82 -4.23 -8.11
CA VAL A 264 3.61 -4.80 -8.73
C VAL A 264 3.01 -3.83 -9.75
N ALA A 265 2.88 -2.56 -9.38
CA ALA A 265 2.36 -1.53 -10.28
C ALA A 265 3.24 -1.36 -11.52
N PHE A 266 4.56 -1.44 -11.36
CA PHE A 266 5.51 -1.42 -12.48
C PHE A 266 5.30 -2.60 -13.43
N PHE A 267 5.18 -3.83 -12.91
CA PHE A 267 4.94 -5.00 -13.76
C PHE A 267 3.60 -4.93 -14.51
N TYR A 268 2.55 -4.41 -13.85
CA TYR A 268 1.28 -4.14 -14.52
C TYR A 268 1.39 -3.06 -15.59
N GLY A 269 2.00 -1.91 -15.27
CA GLY A 269 2.21 -0.82 -16.22
C GLY A 269 3.05 -1.25 -17.43
N ALA A 270 4.16 -1.92 -17.21
CA ALA A 270 5.02 -2.46 -18.26
C ALA A 270 4.29 -3.50 -19.12
N GLY A 271 3.53 -4.39 -18.47
CA GLY A 271 2.73 -5.41 -19.16
C GLY A 271 1.68 -4.80 -20.09
N PHE A 272 0.88 -3.85 -19.59
CA PHE A 272 -0.10 -3.14 -20.40
C PHE A 272 0.54 -2.30 -21.51
N ALA A 273 1.66 -1.62 -21.24
CA ALA A 273 2.39 -0.87 -22.24
C ALA A 273 2.87 -1.77 -23.38
N LEU A 274 3.49 -2.92 -23.07
CA LEU A 274 3.95 -3.88 -24.07
C LEU A 274 2.80 -4.44 -24.92
N LEU A 275 1.65 -4.74 -24.31
CA LEU A 275 0.47 -5.21 -25.03
C LEU A 275 -0.16 -4.13 -25.92
N SER A 276 0.02 -2.85 -25.59
CA SER A 276 -0.49 -1.73 -26.38
C SER A 276 0.35 -1.40 -27.62
N ILE A 277 1.65 -1.75 -27.65
CA ILE A 277 2.52 -1.47 -28.81
C ILE A 277 1.98 -2.06 -30.12
N PRO A 278 1.67 -3.37 -30.21
CA PRO A 278 1.22 -3.94 -31.48
C PRO A 278 -0.14 -3.39 -31.93
N THR A 279 -1.03 -3.04 -31.00
CA THR A 279 -2.35 -2.47 -31.31
C THR A 279 -2.26 -1.00 -31.73
N LEU A 280 -1.37 -0.22 -31.12
CA LEU A 280 -1.08 1.16 -31.54
C LEU A 280 -0.41 1.20 -32.91
N MET A 281 0.52 0.28 -33.18
CA MET A 281 1.15 0.17 -34.50
C MET A 281 0.13 -0.12 -35.60
N THR A 282 -0.77 -1.09 -35.40
CA THR A 282 -1.80 -1.41 -36.40
C THR A 282 -2.77 -0.24 -36.59
N PHE A 283 -3.17 0.42 -35.50
CA PHE A 283 -4.03 1.58 -35.56
C PHE A 283 -3.39 2.76 -36.31
N ALA A 284 -2.12 3.07 -36.01
CA ALA A 284 -1.38 4.13 -36.68
C ALA A 284 -1.22 3.86 -38.19
N GLN A 285 -0.94 2.61 -38.57
CA GLN A 285 -0.89 2.19 -39.97
C GLN A 285 -2.23 2.39 -40.68
N LEU A 286 -3.34 2.00 -40.06
CA LEU A 286 -4.68 2.21 -40.61
C LEU A 286 -5.04 3.69 -40.76
N ALA A 287 -4.75 4.49 -39.72
CA ALA A 287 -5.00 5.92 -39.75
C ALA A 287 -4.20 6.62 -40.85
N TRP A 288 -2.92 6.26 -41.01
CA TRP A 288 -2.08 6.78 -42.09
C TRP A 288 -2.64 6.45 -43.47
N HIS A 289 -3.08 5.20 -43.69
CA HIS A 289 -3.69 4.79 -44.96
C HIS A 289 -5.00 5.52 -45.27
N LEU A 290 -5.76 5.93 -44.26
CA LEU A 290 -6.98 6.72 -44.46
C LEU A 290 -6.71 8.19 -44.78
N ILE A 291 -5.59 8.74 -44.29
CA ILE A 291 -5.22 10.15 -44.50
C ILE A 291 -4.52 10.38 -45.84
N VAL A 292 -3.71 9.41 -46.29
CA VAL A 292 -2.93 9.51 -47.54
C VAL A 292 -3.76 9.16 -48.78
N ARG A 293 -5.01 8.71 -48.61
CA ARG A 293 -5.94 8.39 -49.70
C ARG A 293 -6.85 9.56 -50.01
#